data_AF-A0A2L0UCD3-F1
#
_entry.id   AF-A0A2L0UCD3-F1
#
_cell.length_a   1.000
_cell.length_b   1.000
_cell.length_c   1.000
_cell.angle_alpha   90.00
_cell.angle_beta   90.00
_cell.angle_gamma   90.00
#
_symmetry.space_group_name_H-M   'P 1'
#
loop_
_entity.id
_entity.type
_entity.pdbx_description
1 polymer ?
#
loop_
_entity_poly.entity_id
_entity_poly.type
_entity_poly.pdbx_seq_one_letter_code
_entity_poly.pdbx_strand_id
1 'polypeptide(L)'
;WLGPTSAVEPLRDRSVLILHGDQDRWTSPTASLSFARRAQGVARDVHYVRMLGAGHFMVRSVPVWHGLSTSFLLSRFADDTGAAVDARRLEASARLYRAPDPLGITA
;
A
#
# COMPACT_ATOMS: atom_id res chain seq x y z
N TRP A 1 6.06 14.20 -0.49
CA TRP A 1 5.08 13.89 -1.55
C TRP A 1 5.79 13.15 -2.69
N LEU A 2 5.18 12.14 -3.30
CA LEU A 2 5.78 11.38 -4.42
C LEU A 2 5.54 12.12 -5.74
N GLY A 3 6.61 12.51 -6.41
CA GLY A 3 6.58 13.20 -7.70
C GLY A 3 6.99 12.30 -8.87
N PRO A 4 6.90 12.81 -10.10
CA PRO A 4 7.35 12.11 -11.31
C PRO A 4 8.82 11.65 -11.23
N THR A 5 9.66 12.41 -10.52
CA THR A 5 11.10 12.16 -10.36
C THR A 5 11.48 11.48 -9.05
N SER A 6 10.51 11.10 -8.21
CA SER A 6 10.82 10.35 -6.99
C SER A 6 11.49 9.02 -7.34
N ALA A 7 12.68 8.81 -6.79
CA ALA A 7 13.49 7.62 -7.00
C ALA A 7 12.81 6.37 -6.44
N VAL A 8 12.93 5.25 -7.16
CA VAL A 8 12.35 3.95 -6.76
C VAL A 8 13.42 2.97 -6.28
N GLU A 9 14.69 3.27 -6.53
CA GLU A 9 15.86 2.46 -6.18
C GLU A 9 15.93 2.10 -4.69
N PRO A 10 15.57 2.99 -3.73
CA PRO A 10 15.55 2.64 -2.31
C PRO A 10 14.55 1.53 -1.95
N LEU A 11 13.60 1.21 -2.82
CA LEU A 11 12.60 0.16 -2.62
C LEU A 11 13.10 -1.23 -3.01
N ARG A 12 14.34 -1.36 -3.49
CA ARG A 12 14.93 -2.65 -3.88
C ARG A 12 14.75 -3.69 -2.77
N ASP A 13 14.21 -4.84 -3.16
CA ASP A 13 13.91 -5.98 -2.27
C ASP A 13 12.95 -5.68 -1.11
N ARG A 14 12.21 -4.55 -1.15
CA ARG A 14 11.18 -4.18 -0.17
C ARG A 14 9.79 -4.51 -0.70
N SER A 15 8.91 -4.94 0.19
CA SER A 15 7.46 -4.99 -0.07
C SER A 15 6.85 -3.62 0.24
N VAL A 16 6.00 -3.10 -0.65
CA VAL A 16 5.46 -1.73 -0.53
C VAL A 16 3.93 -1.72 -0.64
N LEU A 17 3.28 -1.08 0.32
CA LEU A 17 1.85 -0.77 0.28
C LEU A 17 1.66 0.74 0.14
N ILE A 18 0.92 1.16 -0.88
CA ILE A 18 0.50 2.54 -1.09
C ILE A 18 -1.02 2.61 -0.98
N LEU A 19 -1.51 3.43 -0.04
CA LEU A 19 -2.92 3.72 0.18
C LEU A 19 -3.14 5.18 -0.20
N HIS A 20 -4.08 5.46 -1.11
CA HIS A 20 -4.25 6.83 -1.58
C HIS A 20 -5.73 7.16 -1.85
N GLY A 21 -6.19 8.30 -1.34
CA GLY A 21 -7.54 8.82 -1.56
C GLY A 21 -7.79 9.30 -2.99
N ASP A 22 -8.80 8.75 -3.66
CA ASP A 22 -9.04 9.08 -5.07
C ASP A 22 -9.58 10.50 -5.32
N GLN A 23 -10.01 11.19 -4.25
CA GLN A 23 -10.44 12.60 -4.27
C GLN A 23 -9.41 13.54 -3.62
N ASP A 24 -8.17 13.10 -3.43
CA ASP A 24 -7.11 13.96 -2.92
C ASP A 24 -6.78 15.08 -3.93
N ARG A 25 -6.90 16.33 -3.47
CA ARG A 25 -6.62 17.55 -4.23
C ARG A 25 -5.32 18.24 -3.83
N TRP A 26 -4.70 17.83 -2.73
CA TRP A 26 -3.39 18.33 -2.32
C TRP A 26 -2.28 17.48 -2.88
N THR A 27 -2.50 16.18 -2.88
CA THR A 27 -1.51 15.26 -3.36
C THR A 27 -2.08 14.29 -4.38
N SER A 28 -1.52 14.30 -5.58
CA SER A 28 -2.04 13.59 -6.75
C SER A 28 -2.08 12.04 -6.60
N PRO A 29 -3.27 11.41 -6.62
CA PRO A 29 -3.39 9.95 -6.64
C PRO A 29 -2.71 9.31 -7.86
N THR A 30 -2.79 9.98 -9.02
CA THR A 30 -2.19 9.50 -10.27
C THR A 30 -0.66 9.53 -10.24
N ALA A 31 -0.05 10.50 -9.53
CA ALA A 31 1.39 10.52 -9.31
C ALA A 31 1.84 9.36 -8.42
N SER A 32 1.07 9.05 -7.35
CA SER A 32 1.35 7.89 -6.50
C SER A 32 1.21 6.57 -7.26
N LEU A 33 0.17 6.42 -8.10
CA LEU A 33 0.01 5.24 -8.96
C LEU A 33 1.15 5.12 -9.99
N SER A 34 1.57 6.23 -10.58
CA SER A 34 2.71 6.26 -11.51
C SER A 34 4.02 5.87 -10.83
N PHE A 35 4.22 6.29 -9.59
CA PHE A 35 5.34 5.83 -8.76
C PHE A 35 5.24 4.32 -8.48
N ALA A 36 4.06 3.82 -8.10
CA ALA A 36 3.83 2.39 -7.86
C ALA A 36 4.18 1.53 -9.08
N ARG A 37 3.78 1.96 -10.29
CA ARG A 37 4.12 1.30 -11.56
C ARG A 37 5.62 1.23 -11.79
N ARG A 38 6.36 2.32 -11.55
CA ARG A 38 7.83 2.30 -11.66
C ARG A 38 8.45 1.38 -10.61
N ALA A 39 7.91 1.39 -9.39
CA ALA A 39 8.41 0.59 -8.29
C ALA A 39 8.24 -0.93 -8.50
N GLN A 40 7.24 -1.38 -9.27
CA GLN A 40 7.09 -2.81 -9.62
C GLN A 40 8.33 -3.41 -10.29
N GLY A 41 9.13 -2.61 -11.01
CA GLY A 41 10.36 -3.07 -11.63
C GLY A 41 11.57 -3.18 -10.69
N VAL A 42 11.43 -2.79 -9.41
CA VAL A 42 12.54 -2.67 -8.46
C VAL A 42 12.25 -3.32 -7.11
N ALA A 43 11.03 -3.16 -6.61
CA ALA A 43 10.59 -3.67 -5.31
C ALA A 43 10.33 -5.18 -5.34
N ARG A 44 10.30 -5.81 -4.16
CA ARG A 44 9.90 -7.22 -4.01
C ARG A 44 8.45 -7.43 -4.41
N ASP A 45 7.58 -6.57 -3.91
CA ASP A 45 6.18 -6.47 -4.29
C ASP A 45 5.68 -5.04 -4.06
N VAL A 46 4.65 -4.64 -4.83
CA VAL A 46 4.01 -3.33 -4.69
C VAL A 46 2.51 -3.51 -4.79
N HIS A 47 1.78 -3.03 -3.79
CA HIS A 47 0.33 -2.95 -3.79
C HIS A 47 -0.11 -1.49 -3.76
N TYR A 48 -1.00 -1.11 -4.67
CA TYR A 48 -1.64 0.20 -4.67
C TYR A 48 -3.13 0.03 -4.44
N VAL A 49 -3.63 0.67 -3.39
CA VAL A 49 -5.05 0.65 -3.00
C VAL A 49 -5.61 2.06 -3.16
N ARG A 50 -6.55 2.18 -4.09
CA ARG A 50 -7.37 3.36 -4.28
C ARG A 50 -8.48 3.39 -3.23
N MET A 51 -8.42 4.37 -2.33
CA MET A 51 -9.42 4.58 -1.28
C MET A 51 -10.57 5.41 -1.88
N LEU A 52 -11.67 4.76 -2.22
CA LEU A 52 -12.76 5.36 -2.98
C LEU A 52 -13.50 6.44 -2.18
N GLY A 53 -13.72 7.60 -2.79
CA GLY A 53 -14.38 8.75 -2.17
C GLY A 53 -13.57 9.44 -1.07
N ALA A 54 -12.31 9.03 -0.85
CA ALA A 54 -11.48 9.57 0.20
C ALA A 54 -10.64 10.75 -0.31
N GLY A 55 -10.63 11.86 0.43
CA GLY A 55 -9.71 12.98 0.22
C GLY A 55 -8.35 12.76 0.90
N HIS A 56 -7.51 13.78 0.91
CA HIS A 56 -6.12 13.74 1.42
C HIS A 56 -5.94 13.00 2.76
N PHE A 57 -6.78 13.33 3.73
CA PHE A 57 -6.66 12.79 5.08
C PHE A 57 -7.30 11.42 5.27
N MET A 58 -8.14 10.97 4.34
CA MET A 58 -8.85 9.68 4.40
C MET A 58 -9.56 9.42 5.75
N VAL A 59 -10.04 10.46 6.44
CA VAL A 59 -10.56 10.38 7.83
C VAL A 59 -11.73 9.41 7.95
N ARG A 60 -12.66 9.43 6.97
CA ARG A 60 -13.82 8.52 6.95
C ARG A 60 -13.43 7.06 6.71
N SER A 61 -12.22 6.81 6.20
CA SER A 61 -11.68 5.49 5.88
C SER A 61 -10.62 5.03 6.87
N VAL A 62 -10.48 5.70 8.04
CA VAL A 62 -9.50 5.38 9.10
C VAL A 62 -9.49 3.91 9.46
N PRO A 63 -10.62 3.26 9.78
CA PRO A 63 -10.61 1.84 10.13
C PRO A 63 -10.00 0.95 9.02
N VAL A 64 -10.24 1.31 7.76
CA VAL A 64 -9.79 0.54 6.59
C VAL A 64 -8.29 0.72 6.36
N TRP A 65 -7.80 1.95 6.26
CA TRP A 65 -6.38 2.18 5.96
C TRP A 65 -5.47 1.81 7.14
N HIS A 66 -5.92 2.00 8.39
CA HIS A 66 -5.18 1.50 9.56
C HIS A 66 -5.11 -0.02 9.55
N GLY A 67 -6.23 -0.71 9.36
CA GLY A 67 -6.27 -2.18 9.35
C GLY A 67 -5.35 -2.77 8.27
N LEU A 68 -5.40 -2.21 7.05
CA LEU A 68 -4.50 -2.60 5.96
C LEU A 68 -3.04 -2.35 6.29
N SER A 69 -2.69 -1.13 6.75
CA SER A 69 -1.31 -0.75 7.07
C SER A 69 -0.73 -1.60 8.19
N THR A 70 -1.47 -1.77 9.28
CA THR A 70 -1.05 -2.57 10.44
C THR A 70 -0.87 -4.03 10.05
N SER A 71 -1.84 -4.63 9.37
CA SER A 71 -1.75 -6.01 8.91
C SER A 71 -0.57 -6.25 7.97
N PHE A 72 -0.35 -5.32 7.03
CA PHE A 72 0.78 -5.39 6.09
C PHE A 72 2.13 -5.33 6.82
N LEU A 73 2.29 -4.36 7.72
CA LEU A 73 3.53 -4.21 8.50
C LEU A 73 3.79 -5.42 9.40
N LEU A 74 2.77 -5.93 10.08
CA LEU A 74 2.89 -7.11 10.94
C LEU A 74 3.22 -8.38 10.15
N SER A 75 2.66 -8.54 8.95
CA SER A 75 3.01 -9.65 8.06
C SER A 75 4.49 -9.60 7.68
N ARG A 76 5.00 -8.44 7.27
CA ARG A 76 6.41 -8.29 6.90
C ARG A 76 7.34 -8.45 8.09
N PHE A 77 6.95 -7.91 9.24
CA PHE A 77 7.67 -8.10 10.49
C PHE A 77 7.79 -9.58 10.87
N ALA A 78 6.69 -10.34 10.79
CA ALA A 78 6.69 -11.77 11.08
C ALA A 78 7.58 -12.55 10.09
N ASP A 79 7.49 -12.26 8.80
CA ASP A 79 8.32 -12.88 7.76
C ASP A 79 9.81 -12.62 7.99
N ASP A 80 10.18 -11.37 8.30
CA ASP A 80 11.58 -10.95 8.44
C ASP A 80 12.22 -11.42 9.76
N THR A 81 11.43 -11.62 10.83
CA THR A 81 11.94 -11.91 12.19
C THR A 81 11.62 -13.31 12.71
N GLY A 82 10.66 -14.01 12.09
CA GLY A 82 10.10 -15.25 12.63
C GLY A 82 9.21 -15.07 13.87
N ALA A 83 8.85 -13.83 14.21
CA ALA A 83 8.00 -13.55 15.37
C ALA A 83 6.60 -14.15 15.21
N ALA A 84 6.09 -14.77 16.27
CA ALA A 84 4.72 -15.25 16.32
C ALA A 84 3.73 -14.07 16.41
N VAL A 85 2.96 -13.86 15.34
CA VAL A 85 1.87 -12.88 15.28
C VAL A 85 0.54 -13.62 15.12
N ASP A 86 -0.47 -13.22 15.88
CA ASP A 86 -1.84 -13.76 15.73
C ASP A 86 -2.31 -13.62 14.27
N ALA A 87 -2.68 -14.74 13.64
CA ALA A 87 -3.14 -14.79 12.26
C ALA A 87 -4.27 -13.80 11.96
N ARG A 88 -5.15 -13.53 12.94
CA ARG A 88 -6.25 -12.55 12.82
C ARG A 88 -5.75 -11.14 12.49
N ARG A 89 -4.55 -10.80 12.97
CA ARG A 89 -3.91 -9.50 12.69
C ARG A 89 -3.32 -9.40 11.28
N LEU A 90 -3.21 -10.52 10.57
CA LEU A 90 -2.62 -10.61 9.23
C LEU A 90 -3.68 -10.70 8.12
N GLU A 91 -4.96 -10.92 8.48
CA GLU A 91 -6.05 -11.19 7.53
C GLU A 91 -6.33 -10.00 6.58
N ALA A 92 -6.23 -8.77 7.07
CA ALA A 92 -6.64 -7.60 6.31
C ALA A 92 -5.76 -7.37 5.07
N SER A 93 -4.45 -7.57 5.19
CA SER A 93 -3.49 -7.44 4.07
C SER A 93 -3.43 -8.71 3.21
N ALA A 94 -3.88 -9.86 3.69
CA ALA A 94 -3.88 -11.11 2.91
C ALA A 94 -4.68 -10.97 1.60
N ARG A 95 -5.71 -10.12 1.57
CA ARG A 95 -6.49 -9.84 0.36
C ARG A 95 -5.70 -9.14 -0.75
N LEU A 96 -4.64 -8.42 -0.41
CA LEU A 96 -3.80 -7.71 -1.38
C LEU A 96 -3.11 -8.70 -2.33
N TYR A 97 -2.73 -9.87 -1.81
CA TYR A 97 -2.07 -10.95 -2.55
C TYR A 97 -3.03 -11.83 -3.35
N ARG A 98 -4.35 -11.65 -3.18
CA ARG A 98 -5.38 -12.33 -3.98
C ARG A 98 -5.91 -11.47 -5.13
N ALA A 99 -5.54 -10.19 -5.18
CA ALA A 99 -5.98 -9.29 -6.23
C ALA A 99 -5.28 -9.64 -7.56
N PRO A 100 -6.00 -9.71 -8.70
CA PRO A 100 -5.40 -10.03 -9.99
C PRO A 100 -4.49 -8.91 -10.51
N ASP A 101 -4.82 -7.66 -10.20
CA ASP A 101 -3.97 -6.49 -10.44
C ASP A 101 -3.56 -5.89 -9.09
N PRO A 102 -2.28 -5.99 -8.69
CA PRO A 102 -1.82 -5.47 -7.41
C PRO A 102 -1.86 -3.93 -7.36
N LEU A 103 -1.99 -3.24 -8.50
CA LEU A 103 -2.14 -1.78 -8.56
C LEU A 103 -3.58 -1.31 -8.79
N GLY A 104 -4.50 -2.24 -9.03
CA GLY A 104 -5.91 -1.99 -9.33
C GLY A 104 -6.85 -2.18 -8.14
N ILE A 105 -6.31 -2.26 -6.92
CA ILE A 105 -7.10 -2.58 -5.72
C ILE A 105 -7.90 -1.36 -5.30
N THR A 106 -9.16 -1.58 -4.91
CA THR A 106 -10.02 -0.54 -4.33
C THR A 106 -10.47 -0.92 -2.93
N ALA A 107 -10.62 0.07 -2.06
CA ALA A 107 -11.15 -0.10 -0.71
C ALA A 107 -12.01 1.10 -0.28
#